data_AF-K0R5X4-F1
#
_entry.id   AF-K0R5X4-F1
#
_cell.length_a   1.000
_cell.length_b   1.000
_cell.length_c   1.000
_cell.angle_alpha   90.00
_cell.angle_beta   90.00
_cell.angle_gamma   90.00
#
_symmetry.space_group_name_H-M   'P 1'
#
loop_
_entity.id
_entity.type
_entity.pdbx_description
1 polymer ?
#
loop_
_entity_poly.entity_id
_entity_poly.type
_entity_poly.pdbx_seq_one_letter_code
_entity_poly.pdbx_strand_id
1 'polypeptide(L)'
;MAVFLATRKRGMRDCPFCRAPTPKEEQVLAMIRKRVAAGDPMATWYLGTQHEHGEFGLDKDMTRAVELYERAADLGVSAAHFHLGVMYMMGTEVEEDMDKAFRHYEAAAMSGDVDARFNLGCLEKNAGNNDLALQHFLISAKLGCDDSLSNVKKMYVDGNATKADYAAALRGHQKAVEEMSSPDRAEAKALGFAKIQLVYLSRTRQSVPPGRCDLELVDCILLPCGMLLI
;
A
#
# COMPACT_ATOMS: atom_id res chain seq x y z
N MET A 1 6.38 1.93 -9.23
CA MET A 1 7.68 1.72 -9.92
C MET A 1 7.55 1.61 -11.44
N ALA A 2 6.68 0.76 -11.99
CA ALA A 2 6.54 0.59 -13.46
C ALA A 2 6.17 1.89 -14.20
N VAL A 3 5.24 2.68 -13.66
CA VAL A 3 4.87 3.99 -14.22
C VAL A 3 6.07 4.93 -14.25
N PHE A 4 6.86 4.98 -13.17
CA PHE A 4 8.06 5.81 -13.09
C PHE A 4 9.16 5.38 -14.07
N LEU A 5 9.36 4.07 -14.25
CA LEU A 5 10.27 3.54 -15.25
C LEU A 5 9.81 3.92 -16.66
N ALA A 6 8.53 3.73 -16.96
CA ALA A 6 7.93 4.08 -18.24
C ALA A 6 7.99 5.59 -18.52
N THR A 7 7.83 6.43 -17.50
CA THR A 7 7.84 7.88 -17.66
C THR A 7 9.25 8.45 -17.83
N ARG A 8 10.22 7.89 -17.12
CA ARG A 8 11.63 8.23 -17.35
C ARG A 8 12.15 7.74 -18.70
N LYS A 9 11.70 6.58 -19.21
CA LYS A 9 11.94 6.16 -20.60
C LYS A 9 11.44 7.20 -21.62
N ARG A 10 10.37 7.91 -21.27
CA ARG A 10 9.78 9.01 -22.07
C ARG A 10 10.36 10.39 -21.73
N GLY A 11 11.42 10.46 -20.94
CA GLY A 11 12.10 11.71 -20.57
C GLY A 11 11.34 12.63 -19.60
N MET A 12 10.28 12.13 -18.95
CA MET A 12 9.49 12.93 -18.01
C MET A 12 10.17 12.98 -16.64
N ARG A 13 10.33 14.18 -16.07
CA ARG A 13 10.83 14.41 -14.70
C ARG A 13 9.80 15.08 -13.79
N ASP A 14 8.71 15.49 -14.40
CA ASP A 14 7.52 16.08 -13.84
C ASP A 14 6.42 15.02 -13.65
N CYS A 15 5.30 15.40 -13.04
CA CYS A 15 4.17 14.49 -12.87
C CYS A 15 3.79 13.83 -14.21
N PRO A 16 3.78 12.49 -14.31
CA PRO A 16 3.44 11.76 -15.52
C PRO A 16 2.10 12.12 -16.16
N PHE A 17 1.16 12.61 -15.35
CA PHE A 17 -0.21 12.90 -15.75
C PHE A 17 -0.36 14.37 -16.12
N CYS A 18 0.03 15.29 -15.23
CA CYS A 18 -0.25 16.72 -15.39
C CYS A 18 0.98 17.59 -15.69
N ARG A 19 2.18 17.01 -15.81
CA ARG A 19 3.44 17.74 -16.07
C ARG A 19 3.79 18.80 -15.01
N ALA A 20 3.12 18.78 -13.87
CA ALA A 20 3.47 19.65 -12.75
C ALA A 20 4.87 19.31 -12.21
N PRO A 21 5.69 20.32 -11.85
CA PRO A 21 6.97 20.10 -11.19
C PRO A 21 6.78 19.33 -9.89
N THR A 22 7.74 18.47 -9.55
CA THR A 22 7.77 17.81 -8.24
C THR A 22 7.95 18.87 -7.14
N PRO A 23 7.08 18.90 -6.11
CA PRO A 23 7.19 19.88 -5.03
C PRO A 23 8.50 19.69 -4.25
N LYS A 24 9.04 20.79 -3.74
CA LYS A 24 10.16 20.75 -2.80
C LYS A 24 9.69 20.23 -1.45
N GLU A 25 10.56 19.57 -0.70
CA GLU A 25 10.27 18.97 0.61
C GLU A 25 9.58 19.96 1.58
N GLU A 26 10.07 21.20 1.64
CA GLU A 26 9.51 22.30 2.44
C GLU A 26 8.04 22.63 2.13
N GLN A 27 7.57 22.34 0.91
CA GLN A 27 6.21 22.66 0.45
C GLN A 27 5.25 21.48 0.67
N VAL A 28 5.77 20.26 0.81
CA VAL A 28 4.97 19.03 0.87
C VAL A 28 3.99 19.07 2.05
N LEU A 29 4.46 19.42 3.24
CA LEU A 29 3.62 19.48 4.44
C LEU A 29 2.49 20.52 4.32
N ALA A 30 2.79 21.70 3.75
CA ALA A 30 1.79 22.74 3.52
C ALA A 30 0.70 22.27 2.55
N MET A 31 1.08 21.54 1.49
CA MET A 31 0.13 20.98 0.53
C MET A 31 -0.74 19.88 1.15
N ILE A 32 -0.17 19.01 1.98
CA ILE A 32 -0.92 17.97 2.71
C ILE A 32 -1.94 18.63 3.62
N ARG A 33 -1.52 19.59 4.46
CA ARG A 33 -2.42 20.31 5.37
C ARG A 33 -3.56 21.02 4.64
N LYS A 34 -3.30 21.57 3.46
CA LYS A 34 -4.35 22.16 2.61
C LYS A 34 -5.41 21.14 2.19
N ARG A 35 -5.01 19.92 1.82
CA ARG A 35 -5.96 18.82 1.49
C ARG A 35 -6.71 18.30 2.70
N VAL A 36 -6.03 18.18 3.84
CA VAL A 36 -6.69 17.81 5.11
C VAL A 36 -7.75 18.85 5.48
N ALA A 37 -7.46 20.14 5.31
CA ALA A 37 -8.43 21.21 5.51
C ALA A 37 -9.62 21.16 4.52
N ALA A 38 -9.38 20.64 3.30
CA ALA A 38 -10.42 20.38 2.31
C ALA A 38 -11.21 19.08 2.57
N GLY A 39 -10.91 18.33 3.63
CA GLY A 39 -11.63 17.12 4.01
C GLY A 39 -11.20 15.86 3.26
N ASP A 40 -10.02 15.87 2.65
CA ASP A 40 -9.52 14.72 1.89
C ASP A 40 -9.12 13.55 2.81
N PRO A 41 -9.78 12.38 2.71
CA PRO A 41 -9.51 11.25 3.59
C PRO A 41 -8.09 10.69 3.44
N MET A 42 -7.59 10.61 2.21
CA MET A 42 -6.27 10.07 1.90
C MET A 42 -5.17 11.00 2.39
N ALA A 43 -5.35 12.31 2.27
CA ALA A 43 -4.41 13.27 2.84
C ALA A 43 -4.41 13.25 4.37
N THR A 44 -5.56 12.97 4.99
CA THR A 44 -5.70 12.84 6.45
C THR A 44 -4.94 11.62 6.94
N TRP A 45 -5.13 10.47 6.30
CA TRP A 45 -4.34 9.27 6.55
C TRP A 45 -2.84 9.53 6.35
N TYR A 46 -2.45 10.12 5.22
CA TYR A 46 -1.05 10.38 4.91
C TYR A 46 -0.38 11.30 5.94
N LEU A 47 -1.09 12.33 6.42
CA LEU A 47 -0.61 13.19 7.49
C LEU A 47 -0.41 12.43 8.81
N GLY A 48 -1.29 11.47 9.13
CA GLY A 48 -1.12 10.55 10.25
C GLY A 48 0.21 9.79 10.16
N THR A 49 0.53 9.24 8.99
CA THR A 49 1.81 8.55 8.75
C THR A 49 3.02 9.46 8.91
N GLN A 50 2.89 10.75 8.55
CA GLN A 50 3.99 11.69 8.75
C GLN A 50 4.24 11.98 10.23
N HIS A 51 3.19 12.03 11.05
CA HIS A 51 3.31 12.15 12.50
C HIS A 51 3.85 10.85 13.14
N GLU A 52 3.49 9.68 12.61
CA GLU A 52 4.03 8.39 13.06
C GLU A 52 5.54 8.27 12.87
N HIS A 53 6.08 8.80 11.75
CA HIS A 53 7.51 8.70 11.43
C HIS A 53 8.33 9.96 11.77
N GLY A 54 7.70 11.11 12.00
CA GLY A 54 8.39 12.39 12.19
C GLY A 54 9.06 12.91 10.90
N GLU A 55 8.36 12.81 9.77
CA GLU A 55 8.87 13.24 8.46
C GLU A 55 8.53 14.71 8.14
N PHE A 56 9.19 15.30 7.14
CA PHE A 56 8.95 16.67 6.66
C PHE A 56 9.09 17.76 7.75
N GLY A 57 9.97 17.53 8.73
CA GLY A 57 10.22 18.44 9.85
C GLY A 57 9.14 18.41 10.94
N LEU A 58 8.32 17.36 10.97
CA LEU A 58 7.44 17.06 12.10
C LEU A 58 8.19 16.27 13.16
N ASP A 59 7.89 16.54 14.43
CA ASP A 59 8.25 15.63 15.51
C ASP A 59 7.36 14.39 15.46
N LYS A 60 7.92 13.25 15.87
CA LYS A 60 7.16 12.02 16.04
C LYS A 60 6.08 12.22 17.11
N ASP A 61 4.83 11.96 16.74
CA ASP A 61 3.66 12.09 17.61
C ASP A 61 2.64 11.00 17.29
N MET A 62 2.71 9.91 18.05
CA MET A 62 1.81 8.76 17.87
C MET A 62 0.38 9.06 18.29
N THR A 63 0.17 9.91 19.29
CA THR A 63 -1.20 10.30 19.70
C THR A 63 -1.88 11.03 18.56
N ARG A 64 -1.16 11.97 17.93
CA ARG A 64 -1.67 12.68 16.77
C ARG A 64 -1.87 11.78 15.55
N ALA A 65 -0.99 10.80 15.35
CA ALA A 65 -1.15 9.81 14.29
C ALA A 65 -2.44 8.99 14.47
N VAL A 66 -2.72 8.49 15.68
CA VAL A 66 -3.96 7.76 16.00
C VAL A 66 -5.19 8.60 15.68
N GLU A 67 -5.26 9.84 16.17
CA GLU A 67 -6.41 10.73 15.92
C GLU A 67 -6.68 10.93 14.42
N LEU A 68 -5.60 11.11 13.64
CA LEU A 68 -5.71 11.30 12.19
C LEU A 68 -6.11 10.01 11.48
N TYR A 69 -5.60 8.86 11.93
CA TYR A 69 -6.01 7.57 11.41
C TYR A 69 -7.45 7.24 11.73
N GLU A 70 -7.93 7.47 12.96
CA GLU A 70 -9.33 7.27 13.32
C GLU A 70 -10.25 8.12 12.44
N ARG A 71 -9.90 9.40 12.26
CA ARG A 71 -10.64 10.29 11.36
C ARG A 71 -10.62 9.81 9.91
N ALA A 72 -9.49 9.31 9.41
CA ALA A 72 -9.40 8.79 8.05
C ALA A 72 -10.15 7.46 7.88
N ALA A 73 -10.16 6.62 8.92
CA ALA A 73 -10.90 5.37 8.97
C ALA A 73 -12.42 5.63 8.94
N ASP A 74 -12.91 6.60 9.71
CA ASP A 74 -14.31 7.05 9.67
C ASP A 74 -14.75 7.56 8.28
N LEU A 75 -13.79 8.06 7.50
CA LEU A 75 -14.00 8.49 6.11
C LEU A 75 -13.80 7.37 5.08
N GLY A 76 -13.61 6.12 5.53
CA GLY A 76 -13.54 4.93 4.67
C GLY A 76 -12.16 4.59 4.13
N VAL A 77 -11.08 5.15 4.68
CA VAL A 77 -9.71 4.79 4.25
C VAL A 77 -9.30 3.45 4.87
N SER A 78 -9.27 2.40 4.06
CA SER A 78 -8.89 1.05 4.50
C SER A 78 -7.48 0.99 5.10
N ALA A 79 -6.53 1.73 4.53
CA ALA A 79 -5.16 1.81 5.04
C ALA A 79 -5.13 2.37 6.48
N ALA A 80 -6.00 3.33 6.80
CA ALA A 80 -6.06 3.88 8.16
C ALA A 80 -6.52 2.83 9.17
N HIS A 81 -7.54 2.03 8.81
CA HIS A 81 -7.93 0.86 9.60
C HIS A 81 -6.77 -0.13 9.75
N PHE A 82 -6.03 -0.45 8.69
CA PHE A 82 -4.87 -1.34 8.79
C PHE A 82 -3.81 -0.82 9.78
N HIS A 83 -3.42 0.46 9.66
CA HIS A 83 -2.42 1.08 10.54
C HIS A 83 -2.88 1.10 12.01
N LEU A 84 -4.14 1.44 12.28
CA LEU A 84 -4.71 1.36 13.64
C LEU A 84 -4.65 -0.09 14.17
N GLY A 85 -4.97 -1.06 13.33
CA GLY A 85 -4.86 -2.49 13.68
C GLY A 85 -3.44 -2.87 14.10
N VAL A 86 -2.44 -2.42 13.36
CA VAL A 86 -1.02 -2.64 13.67
C VAL A 86 -0.62 -1.96 14.97
N MET A 87 -1.04 -0.71 15.19
CA MET A 87 -0.71 0.05 16.40
C MET A 87 -1.26 -0.60 17.67
N TYR A 88 -2.54 -0.97 17.67
CA TYR A 88 -3.18 -1.65 18.81
C TYR A 88 -2.64 -3.06 19.04
N MET A 89 -2.17 -3.75 17.99
CA MET A 89 -1.54 -5.06 18.12
C MET A 89 -0.12 -4.98 18.71
N MET A 90 0.68 -3.96 18.33
CA MET A 90 2.06 -3.84 18.81
C MET A 90 2.15 -3.23 20.22
N GLY A 91 1.17 -2.42 20.62
CA GLY A 91 1.19 -1.75 21.94
C GLY A 91 2.30 -0.72 22.10
N THR A 92 2.94 -0.29 20.99
CA THR A 92 4.06 0.64 21.04
C THR A 92 3.52 2.07 21.09
N GLU A 93 3.63 2.72 22.26
CA GLU A 93 3.18 4.11 22.51
C GLU A 93 1.64 4.32 22.56
N VAL A 94 0.86 3.27 22.25
CA VAL A 94 -0.58 3.14 22.51
C VAL A 94 -0.78 1.86 23.32
N GLU A 95 -1.76 1.82 24.23
CA GLU A 95 -2.05 0.59 24.98
C GLU A 95 -2.44 -0.55 24.03
N GLU A 96 -1.83 -1.73 24.24
CA GLU A 96 -2.13 -2.93 23.47
C GLU A 96 -3.60 -3.32 23.67
N ASP A 97 -4.31 -3.51 22.55
CA ASP A 97 -5.74 -3.86 22.56
C ASP A 97 -6.04 -4.76 21.37
N MET A 98 -5.91 -6.07 21.59
CA MET A 98 -6.10 -7.07 20.54
C MET A 98 -7.53 -7.10 19.98
N ASP A 99 -8.53 -6.75 20.79
CA ASP A 99 -9.92 -6.67 20.34
C ASP A 99 -10.13 -5.48 19.39
N LYS A 100 -9.55 -4.32 19.70
CA LYS A 100 -9.54 -3.19 18.76
C LYS A 100 -8.74 -3.51 17.51
N ALA A 101 -7.57 -4.13 17.65
CA ALA A 101 -6.75 -4.53 16.51
C ALA A 101 -7.55 -5.42 15.55
N PHE A 102 -8.25 -6.42 16.09
CA PHE A 102 -9.12 -7.31 15.33
C PHE A 102 -10.21 -6.55 14.57
N ARG A 103 -10.95 -5.66 15.24
CA ARG A 103 -12.02 -4.85 14.61
C ARG A 103 -11.50 -3.97 13.48
N HIS A 104 -10.35 -3.34 13.69
CA HIS A 104 -9.72 -2.51 12.67
C HIS A 104 -9.26 -3.34 11.47
N TYR A 105 -8.64 -4.51 11.69
CA TYR A 105 -8.30 -5.40 10.60
C TYR A 105 -9.52 -5.96 9.87
N GLU A 106 -10.61 -6.27 10.58
CA GLU A 106 -11.86 -6.71 9.95
C GLU A 106 -12.41 -5.64 9.00
N ALA A 107 -12.47 -4.39 9.44
CA ALA A 107 -12.90 -3.27 8.62
C ALA A 107 -12.02 -3.08 7.37
N ALA A 108 -10.69 -3.08 7.53
CA ALA A 108 -9.76 -2.98 6.41
C ALA A 108 -9.91 -4.17 5.43
N ALA A 109 -10.04 -5.39 5.96
CA ALA A 109 -10.20 -6.60 5.17
C ALA A 109 -11.53 -6.63 4.39
N MET A 110 -12.62 -6.06 4.95
CA MET A 110 -13.90 -5.88 4.26
C MET A 110 -13.79 -4.89 3.09
N SER A 111 -12.93 -3.88 3.20
CA SER A 111 -12.58 -2.96 2.11
C SER A 111 -11.60 -3.56 1.09
N GLY A 112 -11.20 -4.83 1.25
CA GLY A 112 -10.32 -5.53 0.31
C GLY A 112 -8.83 -5.41 0.62
N ASP A 113 -8.46 -4.91 1.80
CA ASP A 113 -7.06 -4.86 2.24
C ASP A 113 -6.51 -6.27 2.46
N VAL A 114 -5.46 -6.61 1.70
CA VAL A 114 -4.90 -7.97 1.66
C VAL A 114 -4.06 -8.25 2.91
N ASP A 115 -3.33 -7.26 3.40
CA ASP A 115 -2.43 -7.39 4.55
C ASP A 115 -3.25 -7.47 5.84
N ALA A 116 -4.33 -6.69 5.96
CA ALA A 116 -5.30 -6.82 7.05
C ALA A 116 -5.92 -8.22 7.08
N ARG A 117 -6.33 -8.74 5.91
CA ARG A 117 -6.91 -10.10 5.81
C ARG A 117 -5.90 -11.17 6.23
N PHE A 118 -4.63 -11.01 5.87
CA PHE A 118 -3.54 -11.89 6.31
C PHE A 118 -3.35 -11.82 7.83
N ASN A 119 -3.32 -10.62 8.40
CA ASN A 119 -3.15 -10.43 9.85
C ASN A 119 -4.30 -11.05 10.65
N LEU A 120 -5.55 -10.95 10.18
CA LEU A 120 -6.68 -11.69 10.78
C LEU A 120 -6.43 -13.21 10.79
N GLY A 121 -5.92 -13.78 9.70
CA GLY A 121 -5.57 -15.20 9.66
C GLY A 121 -4.51 -15.57 10.68
N CYS A 122 -3.52 -14.70 10.90
CA CYS A 122 -2.51 -14.89 11.94
C CYS A 122 -3.10 -14.81 13.36
N LEU A 123 -4.00 -13.84 13.60
CA LEU A 123 -4.69 -13.68 14.89
C LEU A 123 -5.54 -14.91 15.23
N GLU A 124 -6.35 -15.37 14.27
CA GLU A 124 -7.18 -16.57 14.43
C GLU A 124 -6.34 -17.83 14.67
N LYS A 125 -5.22 -17.95 13.95
CA LYS A 125 -4.28 -19.06 14.14
C LYS A 125 -3.67 -19.06 15.53
N ASN A 126 -3.29 -17.89 16.04
CA ASN A 126 -2.74 -17.73 17.39
C ASN A 126 -3.80 -18.02 18.47
N ALA A 127 -5.07 -17.72 18.20
CA ALA A 127 -6.20 -18.08 19.06
C ALA A 127 -6.56 -19.59 19.00
N GLY A 128 -5.94 -20.36 18.10
CA GLY A 128 -6.21 -21.80 17.92
C GLY A 128 -7.34 -22.10 16.92
N ASN A 129 -7.93 -21.08 16.30
CA ASN A 129 -9.02 -21.19 15.34
C ASN A 129 -8.48 -21.50 13.93
N ASN A 130 -7.98 -22.72 13.73
CA ASN A 130 -7.34 -23.13 12.47
C ASN A 130 -8.28 -23.02 11.26
N ASP A 131 -9.57 -23.30 11.41
CA ASP A 131 -10.53 -23.23 10.30
C ASP A 131 -10.74 -21.79 9.81
N LEU A 132 -10.90 -20.84 10.72
CA LEU A 132 -11.03 -19.42 10.40
C LEU A 132 -9.72 -18.87 9.83
N ALA A 133 -8.59 -19.21 10.44
CA ALA A 133 -7.27 -18.85 9.93
C ALA A 133 -7.08 -19.29 8.48
N LEU A 134 -7.45 -20.54 8.17
CA LEU A 134 -7.38 -21.07 6.80
C LEU A 134 -8.25 -20.25 5.85
N GLN A 135 -9.48 -19.91 6.24
CA GLN A 135 -10.38 -19.09 5.40
C GLN A 135 -9.76 -17.71 5.10
N HIS A 136 -9.22 -17.03 6.11
CA HIS A 136 -8.55 -15.74 5.94
C HIS A 136 -7.36 -15.87 4.97
N PHE A 137 -6.50 -16.87 5.16
CA PHE A 137 -5.34 -17.08 4.30
C PHE A 137 -5.71 -17.48 2.87
N LEU A 138 -6.79 -18.23 2.66
CA LEU A 138 -7.26 -18.58 1.32
C LEU A 138 -7.74 -17.34 0.56
N ILE A 139 -8.45 -16.43 1.23
CA ILE A 139 -8.92 -15.17 0.64
C ILE A 139 -7.73 -14.28 0.26
N SER A 140 -6.80 -14.04 1.17
CA SER A 140 -5.63 -13.19 0.90
C SER A 140 -4.67 -13.81 -0.13
N ALA A 141 -4.48 -15.14 -0.12
CA ALA A 141 -3.70 -15.82 -1.15
C ALA A 141 -4.34 -15.65 -2.54
N LYS A 142 -5.67 -15.72 -2.64
CA LYS A 142 -6.41 -15.46 -3.89
C LYS A 142 -6.26 -14.01 -4.38
N LEU A 143 -5.97 -13.07 -3.49
CA LEU A 143 -5.65 -11.67 -3.82
C LEU A 143 -4.16 -11.45 -4.13
N GLY A 144 -3.34 -12.51 -4.18
CA GLY A 144 -1.94 -12.43 -4.58
C GLY A 144 -0.93 -12.34 -3.43
N CYS A 145 -1.34 -12.56 -2.17
CA CYS A 145 -0.41 -12.55 -1.03
C CYS A 145 0.46 -13.83 -0.97
N ASP A 146 1.77 -13.65 -1.11
CA ASP A 146 2.77 -14.74 -1.03
C ASP A 146 2.86 -15.35 0.39
N ASP A 147 2.79 -14.52 1.42
CA ASP A 147 2.89 -14.96 2.82
C ASP A 147 1.69 -15.80 3.24
N SER A 148 0.51 -15.45 2.74
CA SER A 148 -0.71 -16.22 2.96
C SER A 148 -0.63 -17.58 2.28
N LEU A 149 -0.17 -17.64 1.03
CA LEU A 149 0.05 -18.90 0.31
C LEU A 149 1.05 -19.80 1.05
N SER A 150 2.13 -19.21 1.58
CA SER A 150 3.12 -19.92 2.39
C SER A 150 2.52 -20.47 3.68
N ASN A 151 1.60 -19.75 4.32
CA ASN A 151 0.91 -20.23 5.51
C ASN A 151 -0.12 -21.33 5.20
N VAL A 152 -0.87 -21.24 4.11
CA VAL A 152 -1.74 -22.35 3.66
C VAL A 152 -0.91 -23.61 3.41
N LYS A 153 0.27 -23.48 2.80
CA LYS A 153 1.21 -24.61 2.62
C LYS A 153 1.63 -25.22 3.96
N LYS A 154 1.97 -24.41 4.96
CA LYS A 154 2.30 -24.90 6.31
C LYS A 154 1.12 -25.65 6.91
N MET A 155 -0.08 -25.08 6.85
CA MET A 155 -1.30 -25.71 7.38
C MET A 155 -1.63 -27.05 6.69
N TYR A 156 -1.36 -27.17 5.39
CA TYR A 156 -1.48 -28.44 4.67
C TYR A 156 -0.50 -29.50 5.18
N VAL A 157 0.76 -29.12 5.43
CA VAL A 157 1.77 -30.03 6.00
C VAL A 157 1.41 -30.44 7.42
N ASP A 158 0.87 -29.51 8.21
CA ASP A 158 0.44 -29.75 9.59
C ASP A 158 -0.86 -30.58 9.68
N GLY A 159 -1.53 -30.86 8.56
CA GLY A 159 -2.79 -31.61 8.50
C GLY A 159 -4.06 -30.79 8.77
N ASN A 160 -3.93 -29.47 8.91
CA ASN A 160 -5.02 -28.53 9.18
C ASN A 160 -5.69 -28.01 7.89
N ALA A 161 -5.18 -28.33 6.71
CA ALA A 161 -5.77 -27.97 5.42
C ALA A 161 -5.78 -29.17 4.48
N THR A 162 -6.75 -29.23 3.58
CA THR A 162 -6.83 -30.31 2.60
C THR A 162 -5.97 -30.02 1.37
N LYS A 163 -5.68 -31.07 0.58
CA LYS A 163 -5.03 -30.91 -0.72
C LYS A 163 -5.84 -30.01 -1.66
N ALA A 164 -7.16 -30.02 -1.56
CA ALA A 164 -8.04 -29.19 -2.38
C ALA A 164 -7.89 -27.72 -2.03
N ASP A 165 -7.79 -27.38 -0.74
CA ASP A 165 -7.60 -26.00 -0.25
C ASP A 165 -6.28 -25.43 -0.73
N TYR A 166 -5.19 -26.19 -0.57
CA TYR A 166 -3.89 -25.75 -1.05
C TYR A 166 -3.86 -25.57 -2.58
N ALA A 167 -4.47 -26.48 -3.32
CA ALA A 167 -4.58 -26.35 -4.78
C ALA A 167 -5.44 -25.14 -5.18
N ALA A 168 -6.48 -24.82 -4.42
CA ALA A 168 -7.31 -23.63 -4.64
C ALA A 168 -6.51 -22.34 -4.37
N ALA A 169 -5.74 -22.29 -3.29
CA ALA A 169 -4.86 -21.17 -2.95
C ALA A 169 -3.86 -20.88 -4.09
N LEU A 170 -3.19 -21.94 -4.59
CA LEU A 170 -2.23 -21.82 -5.70
C LEU A 170 -2.87 -21.27 -6.97
N ARG A 171 -4.04 -21.80 -7.37
CA ARG A 171 -4.75 -21.31 -8.56
C ARG A 171 -5.18 -19.86 -8.43
N GLY A 172 -5.72 -19.48 -7.27
CA GLY A 172 -6.14 -18.11 -6.99
C GLY A 172 -4.95 -17.14 -7.04
N HIS A 173 -3.87 -17.50 -6.37
CA HIS A 173 -2.65 -16.70 -6.34
C HIS A 173 -2.03 -16.56 -7.74
N GLN A 174 -1.92 -17.65 -8.50
CA GLN A 174 -1.40 -17.62 -9.87
C GLN A 174 -2.23 -16.68 -10.75
N LYS A 175 -3.56 -16.76 -10.66
CA LYS A 175 -4.46 -15.87 -11.40
C LYS A 175 -4.22 -14.39 -11.03
N ALA A 176 -4.08 -14.07 -9.75
CA ALA A 176 -3.79 -12.70 -9.31
C ALA A 176 -2.44 -12.20 -9.85
N VAL A 177 -1.40 -13.04 -9.84
CA VAL A 177 -0.08 -12.70 -10.39
C VAL A 177 -0.15 -12.48 -11.91
N GLU A 178 -0.91 -13.30 -12.63
CA GLU A 178 -1.12 -13.17 -14.07
C GLU A 178 -1.86 -11.87 -14.44
N GLU A 179 -2.93 -11.54 -13.70
CA GLU A 179 -3.70 -10.29 -13.90
C GLU A 179 -2.84 -9.04 -13.63
N MET A 180 -1.93 -9.11 -12.65
CA MET A 180 -1.01 -8.01 -12.32
C MET A 180 0.25 -7.95 -13.20
N SER A 181 0.44 -8.92 -14.08
CA SER A 181 1.63 -9.01 -14.93
C SER A 181 1.65 -7.92 -16.00
N SER A 182 2.77 -7.20 -16.10
CA SER A 182 3.04 -6.35 -17.25
C SER A 182 4.53 -6.35 -17.61
N PRO A 183 4.90 -6.21 -18.89
CA PRO A 183 6.31 -6.16 -19.30
C PRO A 183 7.10 -5.07 -18.58
N ASP A 184 6.52 -3.88 -18.40
CA ASP A 184 7.15 -2.77 -17.68
C ASP A 184 7.28 -3.04 -16.17
N ARG A 185 6.31 -3.73 -15.54
CA ARG A 185 6.42 -4.17 -14.13
C ARG A 185 7.51 -5.22 -13.98
N ALA A 186 7.60 -6.18 -14.90
CA ALA A 186 8.63 -7.23 -14.90
C ALA A 186 10.03 -6.64 -15.10
N GLU A 187 10.19 -5.70 -16.04
CA GLU A 187 11.46 -5.01 -16.29
C GLU A 187 11.87 -4.14 -15.09
N ALA A 188 10.92 -3.40 -14.48
CA ALA A 188 11.20 -2.63 -13.27
C ALA A 188 11.66 -3.54 -12.11
N LYS A 189 11.03 -4.70 -11.94
CA LYS A 189 11.40 -5.70 -10.92
C LYS A 189 12.80 -6.27 -11.18
N ALA A 190 13.15 -6.55 -12.44
CA ALA A 190 14.46 -7.08 -12.82
C ALA A 190 15.61 -6.07 -12.66
N LEU A 191 15.34 -4.77 -12.86
CA LEU A 191 16.36 -3.73 -12.73
C LEU A 191 16.71 -3.40 -11.27
N GLY A 192 15.78 -3.58 -10.33
CA GLY A 192 15.98 -3.25 -8.91
C GLY A 192 16.10 -1.76 -8.61
N PHE A 193 15.79 -1.33 -7.38
CA PHE A 193 15.68 0.08 -6.98
C PHE A 193 16.95 0.92 -7.27
N ALA A 194 18.14 0.38 -7.00
CA ALA A 194 19.40 1.12 -7.14
C ALA A 194 19.93 1.25 -8.58
N LYS A 195 19.59 0.30 -9.47
CA LYS A 195 20.15 0.23 -10.83
C LYS A 195 19.37 1.06 -11.85
N ILE A 196 18.08 1.31 -11.60
CA ILE A 196 17.21 2.16 -12.45
C ILE A 196 17.76 3.59 -12.53
N GLN A 197 18.41 4.10 -11.48
CA GLN A 197 18.98 5.45 -11.45
C GLN A 197 20.31 5.56 -12.22
N LEU A 198 21.15 4.51 -12.16
CA LEU A 198 22.47 4.46 -12.79
C LEU A 198 22.42 4.13 -14.30
N VAL A 199 21.54 3.23 -14.72
CA VAL A 199 21.43 2.79 -16.13
C VAL A 199 20.96 3.92 -17.07
N TYR A 200 20.27 4.94 -16.55
CA TYR A 200 19.72 6.01 -17.39
C TYR A 200 20.58 7.28 -17.47
N LEU A 201 21.49 7.52 -16.52
CA LEU A 201 22.48 8.60 -16.62
C LEU A 201 23.45 8.42 -17.81
N SER A 202 23.65 7.19 -18.27
CA SER A 202 24.44 6.89 -19.47
C SER A 202 23.65 7.07 -20.79
N ARG A 203 22.30 7.11 -20.73
CA ARG A 203 21.42 7.19 -21.91
C ARG A 203 20.90 8.60 -22.24
N THR A 204 20.96 9.54 -21.30
CA THR A 204 20.49 10.94 -21.47
C THR A 204 21.42 11.86 -22.28
N ARG A 205 22.49 11.36 -22.92
CA ARG A 205 23.33 12.15 -23.83
C ARG A 205 22.75 12.32 -25.24
N GLN A 206 21.64 11.67 -25.58
CA GLN A 206 21.04 11.78 -26.92
C GLN A 206 19.57 12.23 -26.84
N SER A 207 19.41 13.56 -26.96
CA SER A 207 18.34 14.31 -27.67
C SER A 207 16.85 14.04 -27.39
N VAL A 208 16.10 15.05 -26.92
CA VAL A 208 14.75 15.42 -27.43
C VAL A 208 14.46 16.94 -27.14
N PRO A 209 13.94 17.74 -28.11
CA PRO A 209 13.67 19.18 -27.98
C PRO A 209 12.27 19.55 -27.42
N PRO A 210 11.99 20.83 -27.06
CA PRO A 210 10.76 21.25 -26.37
C PRO A 210 9.65 21.72 -27.32
N GLY A 211 8.37 21.43 -27.02
CA GLY A 211 7.20 21.91 -27.76
C GLY A 211 5.86 21.72 -27.01
N ARG A 212 4.96 22.71 -27.16
CA ARG A 212 3.78 23.11 -26.36
C ARG A 212 2.47 22.31 -26.60
N CYS A 213 1.52 22.38 -25.65
CA CYS A 213 0.13 22.89 -25.82
C CYS A 213 -0.79 22.54 -24.61
N ASP A 214 -1.18 23.59 -23.86
CA ASP A 214 -2.52 24.08 -23.52
C ASP A 214 -3.69 23.18 -23.01
N LEU A 215 -4.18 23.64 -21.85
CA LEU A 215 -5.53 23.62 -21.23
C LEU A 215 -6.10 22.40 -20.47
N GLU A 216 -6.34 22.70 -19.18
CA GLU A 216 -7.40 22.30 -18.25
C GLU A 216 -7.72 20.82 -18.04
N LEU A 217 -7.32 20.29 -16.87
CA LEU A 217 -8.25 19.60 -15.97
C LEU A 217 -7.66 19.48 -14.56
N VAL A 218 -8.41 20.07 -13.63
CA VAL A 218 -8.25 20.08 -12.17
C VAL A 218 -8.48 18.65 -11.66
N ASP A 219 -7.71 18.23 -10.62
CA ASP A 219 -7.90 17.03 -9.75
C ASP A 219 -6.71 16.05 -9.59
N CYS A 220 -5.48 16.36 -10.03
CA CYS A 220 -4.35 15.39 -9.97
C CYS A 220 -3.28 15.65 -8.90
N ILE A 221 -3.52 16.50 -7.90
CA ILE A 221 -2.51 16.84 -6.88
C ILE A 221 -2.77 16.01 -5.63
N LEU A 222 -1.92 14.99 -5.38
CA LEU A 222 -1.71 14.20 -4.13
C LEU A 222 -2.37 12.82 -3.98
N LEU A 223 -2.57 12.08 -5.07
CA LEU A 223 -2.49 10.62 -4.96
C LEU A 223 -1.17 10.19 -5.59
N PRO A 224 -0.29 9.45 -4.91
CA PRO A 224 0.52 8.49 -5.64
C PRO A 224 -0.47 7.52 -6.27
N CYS A 225 -0.94 7.83 -7.49
CA CYS A 225 -1.66 6.91 -8.35
C CYS A 225 -0.75 5.69 -8.56
N GLY A 226 -0.98 4.66 -7.76
CA GLY A 226 -0.09 3.52 -7.56
C GLY A 226 -0.40 2.71 -6.30
N MET A 227 -1.28 3.20 -5.42
CA MET A 227 -1.76 2.44 -4.26
C MET A 227 -3.29 2.55 -4.15
N LEU A 228 -3.98 2.07 -5.17
CA LEU A 228 -5.39 1.67 -5.10
C LEU A 228 -5.63 0.72 -6.28
N LEU A 229 -5.73 -0.57 -5.93
CA LEU A 229 -6.40 -1.66 -6.66
C LEU A 229 -6.22 -1.67 -8.19
N ILE A 230 -5.20 -2.40 -8.65
CA ILE A 230 -5.17 -3.54 -9.61
C ILE A 230 -3.71 -3.87 -9.93
#